data_AF-A0A9D1E1I7-F1
#
_entry.id   AF-A0A9D1E1I7-F1
#
_cell.length_a   1.000
_cell.length_b   1.000
_cell.length_c   1.000
_cell.angle_alpha   90.00
_cell.angle_beta   90.00
_cell.angle_gamma   90.00
#
_symmetry.space_group_name_H-M   'P 1'
#
loop_
_entity.id
_entity.type
_entity.pdbx_description
1 polymer ?
#
loop_
_entity_poly.entity_id
_entity_poly.type
_entity_poly.pdbx_seq_one_letter_code
_entity_poly.pdbx_strand_id
1 'polypeptide(L)'
;MKTVRTILTPLVSLCLICSCTAINDRLDELENRIAALETLCAQMNDDITAMESLVSAVQAGDFITEVLPVTEDGAVTGYEIHFAKQEPVVIRNGKDGAPGADGTDGVDGADGYTPQIGVRMDEDGVYYWTLDGEWLLDDSGNKLRVQGRDGADGTDGADGAPGVDGADGADGAPGADGAPGTDGKDGVTPQFKIEDGYWFISYDGGTTWEQLGQATGDPGKDGADGQDGVPGASSISIEEREDAVVFTLADGTVITIPKQSPLSIEFAEEDLVVMTANSSKDIRYTITGTSESVEIEVITSADIQAKAVPDAASPLTGVISIHTGPTIDEYTKAVILVADGTRVIMRTLAFEEAGLQVVDNTKKSVGAEGGEVTLEYLSNVDIEVVIPEAVSSWISEAPQTRALTPGTVTLLVSRNDGALRTATVTLRSAYGDLAIDYTIEQEAAPESDPDIITFNDPNFLNAILSKNPGVDTDGDGRISIAEAEACTRLNVRESSISDMSEIKYFTNLTYLYCYNNQLTYLDVSHNVQLDLLSCFDNRLTQLDVSNNAQLTELYCYDNQLTYLDVSNNMNLTNFMCWNNPLTNLVLAEQHKSTEWYEDVYSEYSGVLVVK
;
A
#
# COMPACT_ATOMS: atom_id res chain seq x y z
N MET A 1 46.61 62.58 41.56
CA MET A 1 47.28 63.14 42.76
C MET A 1 46.44 62.82 43.99
N LYS A 2 47.00 62.07 44.95
CA LYS A 2 46.47 61.96 46.31
C LYS A 2 46.52 63.34 46.98
N THR A 3 45.55 63.66 47.85
CA THR A 3 45.72 64.08 49.27
C THR A 3 44.51 64.92 49.74
N VAL A 4 43.73 64.31 50.65
CA VAL A 4 43.04 64.94 51.80
C VAL A 4 41.75 65.75 51.55
N ARG A 5 40.62 65.07 51.81
CA ARG A 5 39.43 65.63 52.49
C ARG A 5 39.88 66.28 53.81
N THR A 6 39.33 67.45 54.19
CA THR A 6 38.64 67.70 55.49
C THR A 6 38.28 69.20 55.69
N ILE A 7 36.98 69.49 55.49
CA ILE A 7 36.08 70.35 56.29
C ILE A 7 36.29 71.89 56.34
N LEU A 8 35.41 72.60 55.61
CA LEU A 8 34.57 73.72 56.12
C LEU A 8 33.46 74.06 55.09
N THR A 9 32.28 73.50 55.30
CA THR A 9 30.96 73.89 54.72
C THR A 9 30.33 75.01 55.59
N PRO A 10 29.17 75.66 55.28
CA PRO A 10 28.28 75.61 54.10
C PRO A 10 27.67 76.99 53.67
N LEU A 11 27.57 77.31 52.37
CA LEU A 11 26.51 78.25 51.91
C LEU A 11 26.11 78.17 50.42
N VAL A 12 26.63 77.20 49.66
CA VAL A 12 26.31 77.05 48.22
C VAL A 12 25.70 75.68 47.86
N SER A 13 25.60 74.75 48.81
CA SER A 13 25.56 73.32 48.47
C SER A 13 24.20 72.62 48.63
N LEU A 14 23.08 73.34 48.57
CA LEU A 14 21.74 72.69 48.57
C LEU A 14 21.01 72.80 47.22
N CYS A 15 21.44 73.68 46.32
CA CYS A 15 20.81 73.86 45.00
C CYS A 15 21.60 73.22 43.84
N LEU A 16 22.88 72.86 44.04
CA LEU A 16 23.73 72.27 43.00
C LEU A 16 23.84 70.74 43.04
N ILE A 17 23.45 70.09 44.14
CA ILE A 17 23.58 68.62 44.27
C ILE A 17 22.38 67.91 43.62
N CYS A 18 21.15 68.40 43.82
CA CYS A 18 19.95 67.82 43.19
C CYS A 18 19.90 68.02 41.67
N SER A 19 20.50 69.10 41.14
CA SER A 19 20.59 69.34 39.69
C SER A 19 21.64 68.47 39.01
N CYS A 20 22.67 68.01 39.73
CA CYS A 20 23.74 67.19 39.16
C CYS A 20 23.33 65.72 39.07
N THR A 21 22.58 65.20 40.07
CA THR A 21 22.04 63.84 40.01
C THR A 21 21.02 63.69 38.89
N ALA A 22 20.06 64.61 38.76
CA ALA A 22 19.06 64.54 37.69
C ALA A 22 19.65 64.73 36.26
N ILE A 23 20.79 65.41 36.13
CA ILE A 23 21.51 65.52 34.84
C ILE A 23 22.28 64.23 34.55
N ASN A 24 22.91 63.62 35.57
CA ASN A 24 23.61 62.35 35.42
C ASN A 24 22.65 61.19 35.14
N ASP A 25 21.50 61.13 35.83
CA ASP A 25 20.48 60.09 35.60
C ASP A 25 19.94 60.17 34.16
N ARG A 26 19.69 61.39 33.64
CA ARG A 26 19.30 61.60 32.23
C ARG A 26 20.42 61.32 31.23
N LEU A 27 21.67 61.46 31.64
CA LEU A 27 22.83 61.14 30.79
C LEU A 27 22.99 59.62 30.69
N ASP A 28 22.91 58.92 31.82
CA ASP A 28 22.95 57.45 31.89
C ASP A 28 21.77 56.84 31.10
N GLU A 29 20.58 57.44 31.17
CA GLU A 29 19.43 57.05 30.34
C GLU A 29 19.69 57.25 28.84
N LEU A 30 20.29 58.38 28.45
CA LEU A 30 20.63 58.65 27.05
C LEU A 30 21.70 57.67 26.53
N GLU A 31 22.72 57.38 27.34
CA GLU A 31 23.79 56.44 27.02
C GLU A 31 23.24 55.01 26.85
N ASN A 32 22.33 54.58 27.73
CA ASN A 32 21.66 53.28 27.60
C ASN A 32 20.75 53.21 26.36
N ARG A 33 20.02 54.27 26.02
CA ARG A 33 19.20 54.35 24.80
C ARG A 33 20.06 54.29 23.54
N ILE A 34 21.18 55.00 23.51
CA ILE A 34 22.12 54.98 22.38
C ILE A 34 22.67 53.57 22.19
N ALA A 35 23.12 52.92 23.27
CA ALA A 35 23.64 51.56 23.19
C ALA A 35 22.56 50.57 22.68
N ALA A 36 21.31 50.72 23.10
CA ALA A 36 20.20 49.89 22.61
C ALA A 36 19.89 50.12 21.11
N LEU A 37 19.96 51.37 20.64
CA LEU A 37 19.76 51.72 19.23
C LEU A 37 20.90 51.23 18.33
N GLU A 38 22.15 51.37 18.79
CA GLU A 38 23.31 50.80 18.08
C GLU A 38 23.19 49.28 17.96
N THR A 39 22.77 48.60 19.04
CA THR A 39 22.50 47.16 19.03
C THR A 39 21.38 46.78 18.05
N LEU A 40 20.28 47.53 18.05
CA LEU A 40 19.13 47.29 17.15
C LEU A 40 19.51 47.50 15.67
N CYS A 41 20.28 48.54 15.37
CA CYS A 41 20.74 48.81 14.01
C CYS A 41 21.74 47.74 13.52
N ALA A 42 22.64 47.28 14.39
CA ALA A 42 23.55 46.19 14.07
C ALA A 42 22.76 44.91 13.77
N GLN A 43 21.80 44.56 14.64
CA GLN A 43 20.95 43.39 14.45
C GLN A 43 20.16 43.45 13.13
N MET A 44 19.61 44.62 12.77
CA MET A 44 18.89 44.78 11.50
C MET A 44 19.77 44.53 10.27
N ASN A 45 21.02 45.01 10.28
CA ASN A 45 21.97 44.77 9.19
C ASN A 45 22.42 43.30 9.13
N ASP A 46 22.57 42.65 10.28
CA ASP A 46 22.86 41.21 10.35
C ASP A 46 21.69 40.38 9.78
N ASP A 47 20.44 40.74 10.11
CA ASP A 47 19.23 40.09 9.59
C ASP A 47 19.11 40.23 8.06
N ILE A 48 19.44 41.41 7.51
CA ILE A 48 19.48 41.64 6.05
C ILE A 48 20.50 40.72 5.39
N THR A 49 21.70 40.63 5.97
CA THR A 49 22.76 39.75 5.45
C THR A 49 22.33 38.29 5.51
N ALA A 50 21.65 37.87 6.58
CA ALA A 50 21.11 36.53 6.70
C ALA A 50 20.02 36.23 5.64
N MET A 51 19.11 37.17 5.38
CA MET A 51 18.09 37.04 4.34
C MET A 51 18.70 36.88 2.94
N GLU A 52 19.73 37.66 2.63
CA GLU A 52 20.46 37.55 1.36
C GLU A 52 21.06 36.15 1.18
N SER A 53 21.71 35.62 2.22
CA SER A 53 22.30 34.28 2.20
C SER A 53 21.26 33.15 2.11
N LEU A 54 20.09 33.31 2.75
CA LEU A 54 18.99 32.34 2.62
C LEU A 54 18.45 32.29 1.19
N VAL A 55 18.22 33.44 0.58
CA VAL A 55 17.80 33.53 -0.82
C VAL A 55 18.87 32.95 -1.75
N SER A 56 20.16 33.14 -1.43
CA SER A 56 21.30 32.53 -2.13
C SER A 56 21.30 31.02 -2.11
N ALA A 57 21.06 30.42 -0.95
CA ALA A 57 20.91 28.96 -0.87
C ALA A 57 19.76 28.46 -1.74
N VAL A 58 18.60 29.11 -1.71
CA VAL A 58 17.42 28.70 -2.49
C VAL A 58 17.70 28.78 -3.99
N GLN A 59 18.27 29.89 -4.46
CA GLN A 59 18.51 30.11 -5.89
C GLN A 59 19.65 29.23 -6.43
N ALA A 60 20.66 28.91 -5.61
CA ALA A 60 21.73 27.98 -5.95
C ALA A 60 21.34 26.49 -5.83
N GLY A 61 20.11 26.19 -5.38
CA GLY A 61 19.67 24.84 -5.08
C GLY A 61 20.61 24.15 -4.07
N ASP A 62 20.97 24.88 -3.01
CA ASP A 62 21.73 24.36 -1.88
C ASP A 62 20.82 23.67 -0.85
N PHE A 63 21.41 22.88 0.04
CA PHE A 63 20.69 22.09 1.03
C PHE A 63 21.24 22.37 2.43
N ILE A 64 20.37 22.34 3.43
CA ILE A 64 20.76 22.49 4.83
C ILE A 64 21.32 21.16 5.34
N THR A 65 22.53 21.20 5.88
CA THR A 65 23.22 20.04 6.46
C THR A 65 23.01 19.95 7.97
N GLU A 66 22.90 21.09 8.65
CA GLU A 66 22.75 21.17 10.10
C GLU A 66 22.07 22.48 10.53
N VAL A 67 21.31 22.45 11.64
CA VAL A 67 20.72 23.61 12.31
C VAL A 67 21.10 23.57 13.78
N LEU A 68 21.90 24.53 14.22
CA LEU A 68 22.41 24.60 15.60
C LEU A 68 21.76 25.75 16.37
N PRO A 69 21.21 25.53 17.58
CA PRO A 69 20.67 26.62 18.37
C PRO A 69 21.80 27.51 18.92
N VAL A 70 21.67 28.81 18.75
CA VAL A 70 22.53 29.82 19.39
C VAL A 70 21.92 30.18 20.74
N THR A 71 22.71 30.11 21.82
CA THR A 71 22.22 30.39 23.18
C THR A 71 23.00 31.52 23.85
N GLU A 72 22.29 32.45 24.46
CA GLU A 72 22.83 33.47 25.37
C GLU A 72 22.07 33.40 26.70
N ASP A 73 22.79 33.44 27.83
CA ASP A 73 22.23 33.34 29.18
C ASP A 73 21.28 32.13 29.43
N GLY A 74 21.46 31.05 28.65
CA GLY A 74 20.65 29.83 28.76
C GLY A 74 19.33 29.85 27.98
N ALA A 75 19.03 30.92 27.25
CA ALA A 75 17.90 31.01 26.34
C ALA A 75 18.38 30.90 24.87
N VAL A 76 17.56 30.30 24.00
CA VAL A 76 17.84 30.23 22.56
C VAL A 76 17.59 31.61 21.95
N THR A 77 18.67 32.28 21.56
CA THR A 77 18.66 33.62 20.97
C THR A 77 18.84 33.61 19.46
N GLY A 78 18.87 32.43 18.83
CA GLY A 78 18.99 32.30 17.38
C GLY A 78 19.30 30.87 16.93
N TYR A 79 19.64 30.74 15.66
CA TYR A 79 20.04 29.51 15.00
C TYR A 79 21.18 29.78 14.03
N GLU A 80 22.18 28.90 14.02
CA GLU A 80 23.23 28.83 13.01
C GLU A 80 22.85 27.73 12.00
N ILE A 81 22.69 28.13 10.74
CA ILE A 81 22.23 27.28 9.64
C ILE A 81 23.45 26.92 8.78
N HIS A 82 23.77 25.64 8.68
CA HIS A 82 24.86 25.14 7.84
C HIS A 82 24.32 24.64 6.50
N PHE A 83 25.02 24.99 5.43
CA PHE A 83 24.67 24.61 4.07
C PHE A 83 25.71 23.63 3.49
N ALA A 84 25.38 23.00 2.36
CA ALA A 84 26.28 22.08 1.69
C ALA A 84 27.28 22.81 0.77
N LYS A 85 26.91 23.94 0.17
CA LYS A 85 27.75 24.69 -0.79
C LYS A 85 28.25 26.03 -0.26
N GLN A 86 27.47 26.72 0.59
CA GLN A 86 27.83 28.05 1.11
C GLN A 86 28.20 28.06 2.61
N GLU A 87 28.77 29.17 3.07
CA GLU A 87 29.15 29.39 4.47
C GLU A 87 27.91 29.41 5.41
N PRO A 88 28.07 29.02 6.69
CA PRO A 88 26.97 29.05 7.66
C PRO A 88 26.40 30.45 7.88
N VAL A 89 25.10 30.52 8.14
CA VAL A 89 24.36 31.76 8.39
C VAL A 89 23.81 31.75 9.80
N VAL A 90 24.07 32.81 10.57
CA VAL A 90 23.48 32.98 11.90
C VAL A 90 22.25 33.87 11.81
N ILE A 91 21.11 33.33 12.23
CA ILE A 91 19.84 34.07 12.37
C ILE A 91 19.60 34.26 13.86
N ARG A 92 19.52 35.50 14.33
CA ARG A 92 19.21 35.78 15.74
C ARG A 92 17.72 36.07 15.89
N ASN A 93 17.13 35.54 16.96
CA ASN A 93 15.79 35.94 17.38
C ASN A 93 15.90 37.39 17.87
N GLY A 94 15.04 38.27 17.35
CA GLY A 94 14.94 39.65 17.86
C GLY A 94 14.78 39.63 19.39
N LYS A 95 15.72 40.27 20.09
CA LYS A 95 15.66 40.46 21.54
C LYS A 95 14.85 41.72 21.80
N ASP A 96 13.85 41.64 22.67
CA ASP A 96 13.12 42.83 23.13
C ASP A 96 14.13 43.87 23.62
N GLY A 97 13.92 45.13 23.22
CA GLY A 97 14.56 46.24 23.92
C GLY A 97 14.20 46.15 25.40
N ALA A 98 15.16 46.38 26.29
CA ALA A 98 14.83 46.45 27.71
C ALA A 98 13.73 47.51 27.93
N PRO A 99 12.68 47.24 28.72
CA PRO A 99 11.74 48.27 29.11
C PRO A 99 12.53 49.47 29.65
N GLY A 100 12.19 50.68 29.20
CA GLY A 100 12.77 51.89 29.77
C GLY A 100 12.60 51.89 31.29
N ALA A 101 13.55 52.48 32.02
CA ALA A 101 13.40 52.66 33.46
C ALA A 101 12.12 53.45 33.74
N ASP A 102 11.36 53.02 34.74
CA ASP A 102 10.11 53.60 35.19
C ASP A 102 10.29 55.04 35.68
N GLY A 103 10.03 55.99 34.79
CA GLY A 103 9.67 57.35 35.16
C GLY A 103 8.24 57.39 35.68
N THR A 104 8.01 58.15 36.76
CA THR A 104 6.68 58.38 37.33
C THR A 104 5.76 59.09 36.31
N ASP A 105 4.86 58.29 35.72
CA ASP A 105 3.52 58.56 35.18
C ASP A 105 3.28 59.57 34.02
N GLY A 106 3.59 59.20 32.75
CA GLY A 106 2.56 58.94 31.69
C GLY A 106 2.61 59.54 30.23
N VAL A 107 1.47 59.88 29.60
CA VAL A 107 1.02 59.60 28.19
C VAL A 107 2.16 59.40 27.21
N ASP A 108 2.18 58.19 26.63
CA ASP A 108 3.18 57.75 25.67
C ASP A 108 3.33 58.76 24.52
N GLY A 109 4.59 59.15 24.28
CA GLY A 109 4.94 59.85 23.06
C GLY A 109 4.66 58.97 21.85
N ALA A 110 4.61 59.55 20.65
CA ALA A 110 4.46 58.76 19.43
C ALA A 110 5.57 57.70 19.37
N ASP A 111 5.21 56.45 19.10
CA ASP A 111 6.18 55.35 18.98
C ASP A 111 7.29 55.72 17.99
N GLY A 112 8.50 55.25 18.29
CA GLY A 112 9.60 55.31 17.32
C GLY A 112 9.21 54.53 16.06
N TYR A 113 9.66 55.01 14.91
CA TYR A 113 9.53 54.26 13.67
C TYR A 113 10.63 53.19 13.62
N THR A 114 10.27 51.93 13.35
CA THR A 114 11.21 50.85 13.07
C THR A 114 10.93 50.33 11.66
N PRO A 115 11.83 50.53 10.69
CA PRO A 115 11.62 50.06 9.32
C PRO A 115 11.59 48.52 9.27
N GLN A 116 10.71 47.96 8.44
CA GLN A 116 10.65 46.53 8.17
C GLN A 116 11.24 46.21 6.80
N ILE A 117 12.45 45.65 6.78
CA ILE A 117 13.07 45.17 5.56
C ILE A 117 12.69 43.71 5.32
N GLY A 118 12.33 43.37 4.09
CA GLY A 118 11.94 42.01 3.70
C GLY A 118 12.37 41.67 2.29
N VAL A 119 12.12 40.43 1.87
CA VAL A 119 12.34 39.97 0.50
C VAL A 119 11.06 39.39 -0.06
N ARG A 120 10.79 39.59 -1.34
CA ARG A 120 9.61 39.01 -2.02
C ARG A 120 9.96 38.57 -3.44
N MET A 121 9.48 37.38 -3.82
CA MET A 121 9.63 36.84 -5.17
C MET A 121 8.64 37.53 -6.11
N ASP A 122 9.12 37.99 -7.27
CA ASP A 122 8.29 38.57 -8.33
C ASP A 122 7.83 37.49 -9.34
N GLU A 123 6.99 37.86 -10.31
CA GLU A 123 6.47 36.95 -11.34
C GLU A 123 7.56 36.30 -12.22
N ASP A 124 8.78 36.85 -12.20
CA ASP A 124 9.96 36.36 -12.92
C ASP A 124 10.73 35.25 -12.17
N GLY A 125 10.31 34.89 -10.94
CA GLY A 125 10.98 33.91 -10.10
C GLY A 125 12.23 34.44 -9.37
N VAL A 126 12.44 35.76 -9.38
CA VAL A 126 13.56 36.43 -8.72
C VAL A 126 13.10 37.13 -7.45
N TYR A 127 13.93 37.08 -6.40
CA TYR A 127 13.68 37.78 -5.14
C TYR A 127 14.20 39.21 -5.19
N TYR A 128 13.38 40.16 -4.71
CA TYR A 128 13.69 41.58 -4.62
C TYR A 128 13.50 42.08 -3.18
N TRP A 129 14.28 43.10 -2.80
CA TRP A 129 14.17 43.77 -1.51
C TRP A 129 12.87 44.56 -1.40
N THR A 130 12.33 44.62 -0.18
CA THR A 130 11.15 45.40 0.17
C THR A 130 11.38 46.20 1.45
N LEU A 131 10.77 47.38 1.55
CA LEU A 131 10.72 48.21 2.75
C LEU A 131 9.25 48.43 3.10
N ASP A 132 8.86 48.04 4.31
CA ASP A 132 7.49 48.06 4.82
C ASP A 132 6.47 47.38 3.86
N GLY A 133 6.92 46.29 3.20
CA GLY A 133 6.12 45.51 2.25
C GLY A 133 6.04 46.08 0.82
N GLU A 134 6.58 47.27 0.58
CA GLU A 134 6.67 47.90 -0.73
C GLU A 134 8.01 47.62 -1.42
N TRP A 135 8.02 47.59 -2.76
CA TRP A 135 9.24 47.32 -3.52
C TRP A 135 10.29 48.40 -3.30
N LEU A 136 11.50 47.97 -2.99
CA LEU A 136 12.63 48.85 -2.81
C LEU A 136 13.24 49.14 -4.19
N LEU A 137 13.29 50.42 -4.58
CA LEU A 137 13.66 50.85 -5.92
C LEU A 137 14.99 51.61 -5.91
N ASP A 138 15.80 51.43 -6.95
CA ASP A 138 17.01 52.23 -7.17
C ASP A 138 16.66 53.67 -7.63
N ASP A 139 17.67 54.54 -7.73
CA ASP A 139 17.53 55.94 -8.22
C ASP A 139 16.93 56.05 -9.64
N SER A 140 16.91 54.94 -10.39
CA SER A 140 16.34 54.84 -11.73
C SER A 140 14.92 54.25 -11.76
N GLY A 141 14.37 53.90 -10.59
CA GLY A 141 13.04 53.31 -10.44
C GLY A 141 12.96 51.80 -10.68
N ASN A 142 14.09 51.09 -10.75
CA ASN A 142 14.12 49.63 -10.92
C ASN A 142 14.07 48.92 -9.56
N LYS A 143 13.41 47.76 -9.49
CA LYS A 143 13.40 46.91 -8.28
C LYS A 143 14.83 46.44 -7.93
N LEU A 144 15.22 46.61 -6.68
CA LEU A 144 16.51 46.14 -6.16
C LEU A 144 16.46 44.63 -5.93
N ARG A 145 17.23 43.89 -6.75
CA ARG A 145 17.37 42.43 -6.64
C ARG A 145 18.15 42.06 -5.40
N VAL A 146 17.77 40.94 -4.77
CA VAL A 146 18.53 40.37 -3.64
C VAL A 146 19.88 39.85 -4.09
N GLN A 147 20.00 39.38 -5.35
CA GLN A 147 21.25 38.87 -5.93
C GLN A 147 21.65 39.54 -7.24
N GLY A 148 22.95 39.44 -7.53
CA GLY A 148 23.57 39.86 -8.79
C GLY A 148 23.05 39.03 -9.99
N ARG A 149 23.44 39.43 -11.20
CA ARG A 149 23.23 38.60 -12.42
C ARG A 149 24.56 37.92 -12.71
N ASP A 150 24.57 36.64 -13.03
CA ASP A 150 25.74 36.02 -13.67
C ASP A 150 26.06 36.77 -14.98
N GLY A 151 27.34 36.88 -15.32
CA GLY A 151 27.76 37.45 -16.59
C GLY A 151 27.20 36.61 -17.73
N ALA A 152 26.83 37.22 -18.86
CA ALA A 152 26.48 36.43 -20.04
C ALA A 152 27.67 35.57 -20.48
N ASP A 153 27.42 34.31 -20.83
CA ASP A 153 28.45 33.40 -21.34
C ASP A 153 29.23 34.03 -22.49
N GLY A 154 30.55 33.79 -22.52
CA GLY A 154 31.37 34.19 -23.66
C GLY A 154 30.89 33.49 -24.93
N THR A 155 30.87 34.19 -26.07
CA THR A 155 30.55 33.55 -27.34
C THR A 155 31.58 32.47 -27.68
N ASP A 156 31.15 31.32 -28.19
CA ASP A 156 32.01 30.22 -28.66
C ASP A 156 33.15 30.73 -29.56
N GLY A 157 34.32 30.10 -29.44
CA GLY A 157 35.46 30.39 -30.32
C GLY A 157 35.11 30.03 -31.78
N ALA A 158 35.49 30.89 -32.73
CA ALA A 158 35.27 30.61 -34.15
C ALA A 158 35.98 29.32 -34.58
N ASP A 159 35.29 28.46 -35.33
CA ASP A 159 35.83 27.22 -35.89
C ASP A 159 37.18 27.45 -36.59
N GLY A 160 38.09 26.48 -36.43
CA GLY A 160 39.36 26.49 -37.16
C GLY A 160 39.14 26.52 -38.67
N ALA A 161 39.95 27.30 -39.38
CA ALA A 161 39.87 27.36 -40.84
C ALA A 161 40.02 25.94 -41.44
N PRO A 162 39.18 25.53 -42.42
CA PRO A 162 39.33 24.24 -43.07
C PRO A 162 40.74 24.08 -43.64
N GLY A 163 41.33 22.90 -43.45
CA GLY A 163 42.63 22.57 -44.03
C GLY A 163 42.59 22.66 -45.56
N VAL A 164 43.69 23.09 -46.17
CA VAL A 164 43.82 23.18 -47.63
C VAL A 164 43.82 21.78 -48.23
N ASP A 165 42.94 21.51 -49.21
CA ASP A 165 42.71 20.18 -49.80
C ASP A 165 43.99 19.40 -50.14
N GLY A 166 44.16 18.27 -49.47
CA GLY A 166 45.12 17.22 -49.78
C GLY A 166 44.78 15.95 -49.00
N ALA A 167 44.46 14.87 -49.71
CA ALA A 167 44.10 13.52 -49.24
C ALA A 167 43.33 13.47 -47.89
N ASP A 168 42.00 13.34 -47.96
CA ASP A 168 41.02 13.25 -46.87
C ASP A 168 41.61 12.85 -45.51
N GLY A 169 41.94 13.86 -44.70
CA GLY A 169 42.26 13.73 -43.29
C GLY A 169 41.03 14.07 -42.45
N ALA A 170 40.88 13.43 -41.28
CA ALA A 170 39.78 13.66 -40.36
C ALA A 170 39.66 15.15 -39.97
N ASP A 171 38.42 15.64 -39.85
CA ASP A 171 38.11 17.01 -39.45
C ASP A 171 38.82 17.38 -38.13
N GLY A 172 39.28 18.63 -38.02
CA GLY A 172 39.81 19.16 -36.78
C GLY A 172 38.74 19.15 -35.69
N ALA A 173 39.13 18.87 -34.45
CA ALA A 173 38.23 18.97 -33.31
C ALA A 173 37.62 20.39 -33.23
N PRO A 174 36.35 20.54 -32.82
CA PRO A 174 35.74 21.84 -32.58
C PRO A 174 36.62 22.74 -31.71
N GLY A 175 36.58 24.05 -31.94
CA GLY A 175 37.25 25.01 -31.08
C GLY A 175 36.74 24.86 -29.64
N ALA A 176 37.63 25.00 -28.65
CA ALA A 176 37.21 25.00 -27.25
C ALA A 176 36.31 26.21 -26.98
N ASP A 177 35.27 26.01 -26.18
CA ASP A 177 34.36 27.07 -25.74
C ASP A 177 35.14 28.25 -25.13
N GLY A 178 34.61 29.46 -25.31
CA GLY A 178 35.16 30.63 -24.62
C GLY A 178 35.13 30.43 -23.11
N ALA A 179 36.10 31.01 -22.38
CA ALA A 179 36.00 31.05 -20.93
C ALA A 179 34.68 31.73 -20.52
N PRO A 180 34.00 31.26 -19.45
CA PRO A 180 32.78 31.89 -18.95
C PRO A 180 32.98 33.40 -18.80
N GLY A 181 31.93 34.17 -19.08
CA GLY A 181 31.95 35.60 -18.78
C GLY A 181 32.22 35.81 -17.30
N THR A 182 32.95 36.88 -16.94
CA THR A 182 33.10 37.26 -15.54
C THR A 182 31.73 37.54 -14.95
N ASP A 183 31.45 37.02 -13.75
CA ASP A 183 30.22 37.26 -13.01
C ASP A 183 29.79 38.73 -13.09
N GLY A 184 28.50 38.97 -13.33
CA GLY A 184 27.96 40.32 -13.33
C GLY A 184 28.02 40.90 -11.92
N LYS A 185 27.90 42.23 -11.82
CA LYS A 185 27.97 42.90 -10.52
C LYS A 185 26.94 42.34 -9.54
N ASP A 186 27.39 42.11 -8.31
CA ASP A 186 26.58 41.66 -7.18
C ASP A 186 25.31 42.51 -7.00
N GLY A 187 24.28 41.91 -6.43
CA GLY A 187 23.11 42.62 -5.96
C GLY A 187 23.54 43.62 -4.88
N VAL A 188 22.86 44.76 -4.79
CA VAL A 188 23.20 45.71 -3.74
C VAL A 188 22.36 45.39 -2.51
N THR A 189 23.02 44.93 -1.45
CA THR A 189 22.43 44.72 -0.12
C THR A 189 22.13 46.08 0.53
N PRO A 190 20.86 46.41 0.84
CA PRO A 190 20.52 47.64 1.53
C PRO A 190 21.16 47.69 2.93
N GLN A 191 21.49 48.89 3.39
CA GLN A 191 22.08 49.09 4.71
C GLN A 191 21.29 50.11 5.53
N PHE A 192 21.19 49.90 6.84
CA PHE A 192 20.64 50.88 7.77
C PHE A 192 21.71 51.50 8.65
N LYS A 193 21.49 52.75 9.03
CA LYS A 193 22.18 53.41 10.13
C LYS A 193 21.20 54.26 10.94
N ILE A 194 21.54 54.51 12.21
CA ILE A 194 20.89 55.54 13.02
C ILE A 194 21.87 56.70 13.17
N GLU A 195 21.44 57.89 12.79
CA GLU A 195 22.22 59.13 12.94
C GLU A 195 21.28 60.23 13.46
N ASP A 196 21.73 61.00 14.46
CA ASP A 196 20.94 62.06 15.10
C ASP A 196 19.53 61.64 15.57
N GLY A 197 19.35 60.36 15.92
CA GLY A 197 18.06 59.81 16.36
C GLY A 197 17.08 59.48 15.23
N TYR A 198 17.52 59.45 13.98
CA TYR A 198 16.73 59.06 12.81
C TYR A 198 17.30 57.82 12.12
N TRP A 199 16.42 56.98 11.59
CA TRP A 199 16.77 55.91 10.67
C TRP A 199 17.13 56.47 9.31
N PHE A 200 18.22 55.93 8.75
CA PHE A 200 18.60 56.12 7.36
C PHE A 200 18.76 54.77 6.68
N ILE A 201 18.39 54.72 5.39
CA ILE A 201 18.62 53.57 4.52
C ILE A 201 19.56 53.95 3.38
N SER A 202 20.42 53.03 2.98
CA SER A 202 21.26 53.14 1.80
C SER A 202 20.89 52.08 0.78
N TYR A 203 20.80 52.48 -0.47
CA TYR A 203 20.47 51.63 -1.63
C TYR A 203 21.69 51.30 -2.50
N ASP A 204 22.87 51.82 -2.14
CA ASP A 204 24.09 51.80 -2.95
C ASP A 204 25.34 51.43 -2.12
N GLY A 205 25.15 50.54 -1.13
CA GLY A 205 26.23 50.02 -0.29
C GLY A 205 26.86 51.07 0.64
N GLY A 206 26.06 52.02 1.11
CA GLY A 206 26.45 53.06 2.06
C GLY A 206 26.97 54.35 1.44
N THR A 207 26.87 54.52 0.13
CA THR A 207 27.40 55.70 -0.59
C THR A 207 26.46 56.90 -0.45
N THR A 208 25.15 56.68 -0.57
CA THR A 208 24.07 57.65 -0.32
C THR A 208 23.09 57.11 0.72
N TRP A 209 22.43 58.03 1.42
CA TRP A 209 21.56 57.72 2.54
C TRP A 209 20.26 58.54 2.46
N GLU A 210 19.12 57.87 2.54
CA GLU A 210 17.79 58.47 2.63
C GLU A 210 17.26 58.38 4.07
N GLN A 211 16.74 59.49 4.59
CA GLN A 211 16.16 59.55 5.93
C GLN A 211 14.74 58.99 5.91
N LEU A 212 14.43 58.06 6.82
CA LEU A 212 13.12 57.44 6.92
C LEU A 212 12.25 58.09 8.01
N GLY A 213 12.60 57.85 9.28
CA GLY A 213 11.79 58.26 10.42
C GLY A 213 12.59 58.28 11.72
N GLN A 214 12.03 58.88 12.77
CA GLN A 214 12.69 59.01 14.07
C GLN A 214 12.80 57.63 14.72
N ALA A 215 14.02 57.22 15.11
CA ALA A 215 14.30 55.90 15.66
C ALA A 215 13.77 55.71 17.08
N THR A 216 13.49 56.81 17.79
CA THR A 216 12.84 56.80 19.10
C THR A 216 11.79 57.88 19.17
N GLY A 217 10.63 57.57 19.74
CA GLY A 217 9.60 58.54 20.06
C GLY A 217 10.11 59.71 20.90
N ASP A 218 9.50 60.87 20.73
CA ASP A 218 9.68 61.98 21.67
C ASP A 218 9.23 61.54 23.07
N PRO A 219 9.92 61.93 24.16
CA PRO A 219 9.45 61.61 25.51
C PRO A 219 8.02 62.13 25.71
N GLY A 220 7.11 61.22 26.05
CA GLY A 220 5.73 61.53 26.43
C GLY A 220 5.65 62.54 27.58
N LYS A 221 4.55 63.29 27.64
CA LYS A 221 4.19 64.07 28.84
C LYS A 221 3.11 63.28 29.61
N ASP A 222 3.40 63.03 30.88
CA ASP A 222 2.55 62.51 31.95
C ASP A 222 1.01 62.31 31.73
N GLY A 223 0.51 61.09 32.02
CA GLY A 223 -0.87 60.54 31.88
C GLY A 223 -1.05 59.01 31.52
N ALA A 224 -2.20 58.41 31.86
CA ALA A 224 -2.41 56.96 31.97
C ALA A 224 -2.12 56.03 30.75
N ASP A 225 -1.79 54.77 31.10
CA ASP A 225 -1.25 53.64 30.34
C ASP A 225 -1.96 53.32 29.00
N GLY A 226 -1.20 53.35 27.90
CA GLY A 226 -1.56 52.73 26.61
C GLY A 226 -1.13 51.26 26.57
N GLN A 227 -1.70 50.47 25.64
CA GLN A 227 -1.25 49.10 25.37
C GLN A 227 0.21 49.14 24.91
N ASP A 228 1.07 48.31 25.54
CA ASP A 228 2.46 48.11 25.11
C ASP A 228 2.50 47.94 23.57
N GLY A 229 3.40 48.70 22.92
CA GLY A 229 3.65 48.59 21.49
C GLY A 229 3.89 47.13 21.10
N VAL A 230 3.41 46.75 19.92
CA VAL A 230 3.56 45.39 19.39
C VAL A 230 5.04 44.99 19.47
N PRO A 231 5.38 43.82 20.05
CA PRO A 231 6.75 43.35 20.15
C PRO A 231 7.44 43.52 18.79
N GLY A 232 8.72 43.93 18.79
CA GLY A 232 9.56 43.88 17.61
C GLY A 232 9.69 42.42 17.19
N ALA A 233 8.69 41.93 16.45
CA ALA A 233 8.58 40.55 16.06
C ALA A 233 9.88 40.17 15.37
N SER A 234 10.48 39.07 15.82
CA SER A 234 11.62 38.44 15.18
C SER A 234 11.36 38.47 13.67
N SER A 235 12.23 39.14 12.92
CA SER A 235 12.06 39.40 11.48
C SER A 235 11.88 38.10 10.69
N ILE A 236 12.35 36.97 11.26
CA ILE A 236 12.33 35.63 10.68
C ILE A 236 11.97 34.61 11.77
N SER A 237 10.93 33.80 11.53
CA SER A 237 10.62 32.60 12.32
C SER A 237 11.09 31.35 11.59
N ILE A 238 11.52 30.34 12.34
CA ILE A 238 12.12 29.11 11.80
C ILE A 238 11.31 27.89 12.25
N GLU A 239 10.88 27.08 11.30
CA GLU A 239 10.24 25.79 11.51
C GLU A 239 11.09 24.70 10.85
N GLU A 240 11.70 23.83 11.66
CA GLU A 240 12.42 22.66 11.16
C GLU A 240 11.43 21.52 10.88
N ARG A 241 11.43 21.02 9.65
CA ARG A 241 10.69 19.83 9.21
C ARG A 241 11.64 18.66 8.98
N GLU A 242 11.08 17.49 8.68
CA GLU A 242 11.86 16.28 8.44
C GLU A 242 12.78 16.42 7.21
N ASP A 243 12.29 17.03 6.14
CA ASP A 243 12.94 17.12 4.83
C ASP A 243 13.37 18.55 4.44
N ALA A 244 13.03 19.56 5.23
CA ALA A 244 13.29 20.96 4.93
C ALA A 244 13.33 21.83 6.19
N VAL A 245 13.84 23.06 6.06
CA VAL A 245 13.69 24.13 7.04
C VAL A 245 12.89 25.25 6.38
N VAL A 246 11.87 25.72 7.10
CA VAL A 246 10.95 26.76 6.62
C VAL A 246 11.21 28.03 7.42
N PHE A 247 11.56 29.10 6.71
CA PHE A 247 11.76 30.44 7.25
C PHE A 247 10.55 31.28 6.89
N THR A 248 9.87 31.88 7.88
CA THR A 248 8.73 32.78 7.65
C THR A 248 9.08 34.18 8.15
N LEU A 249 9.12 35.15 7.23
CA LEU A 249 9.42 36.55 7.52
C LEU A 249 8.24 37.26 8.20
N ALA A 250 8.50 38.42 8.79
CA ALA A 250 7.48 39.24 9.46
C ALA A 250 6.31 39.68 8.55
N ASP A 251 6.54 39.81 7.25
CA ASP A 251 5.51 40.14 6.24
C ASP A 251 4.72 38.91 5.75
N GLY A 252 5.06 37.71 6.26
CA GLY A 252 4.45 36.44 5.89
C GLY A 252 5.11 35.73 4.70
N THR A 253 6.17 36.28 4.13
CA THR A 253 6.95 35.60 3.08
C THR A 253 7.56 34.31 3.63
N VAL A 254 7.43 33.22 2.86
CA VAL A 254 7.94 31.90 3.23
C VAL A 254 9.07 31.49 2.31
N ILE A 255 10.22 31.17 2.90
CA ILE A 255 11.39 30.62 2.22
C ILE A 255 11.60 29.19 2.73
N THR A 256 11.59 28.21 1.83
CA THR A 256 11.78 26.80 2.19
C THR A 256 13.08 26.29 1.59
N ILE A 257 13.97 25.76 2.43
CA ILE A 257 15.24 25.18 1.98
C ILE A 257 15.24 23.69 2.33
N PRO A 258 15.43 22.79 1.36
CA PRO A 258 15.48 21.36 1.63
C PRO A 258 16.69 21.01 2.51
N LYS A 259 16.52 20.03 3.40
CA LYS A 259 17.63 19.43 4.15
C LYS A 259 18.33 18.43 3.25
N GLN A 260 19.62 18.23 3.47
CA GLN A 260 20.38 17.22 2.75
C GLN A 260 19.79 15.84 3.06
N SER A 261 19.30 15.15 2.02
CA SER A 261 18.75 13.81 2.19
C SER A 261 19.83 12.86 2.72
N PRO A 262 19.50 11.99 3.69
CA PRO A 262 20.45 11.02 4.22
C PRO A 262 20.86 10.06 3.11
N LEU A 263 22.16 9.71 3.07
CA LEU A 263 22.63 8.65 2.18
C LEU A 263 21.91 7.35 2.56
N SER A 264 21.31 6.69 1.57
CA SER A 264 20.48 5.50 1.77
C SER A 264 20.66 4.53 0.61
N ILE A 265 20.57 3.23 0.91
CA ILE A 265 20.44 2.16 -0.10
C ILE A 265 19.20 1.34 0.25
N GLU A 266 18.35 1.13 -0.74
CA GLU A 266 17.12 0.34 -0.66
C GLU A 266 17.23 -0.87 -1.59
N PHE A 267 16.74 -2.03 -1.12
CA PHE A 267 16.70 -3.27 -1.90
C PHE A 267 15.26 -3.55 -2.33
N ALA A 268 15.10 -4.14 -3.53
CA ALA A 268 13.79 -4.55 -4.04
C ALA A 268 13.17 -5.75 -3.29
N GLU A 269 13.95 -6.37 -2.41
CA GLU A 269 13.56 -7.52 -1.59
C GLU A 269 13.85 -7.22 -0.11
N GLU A 270 13.30 -8.03 0.78
CA GLU A 270 13.57 -7.92 2.22
C GLU A 270 15.03 -8.22 2.56
N ASP A 271 15.49 -7.72 3.71
CA ASP A 271 16.86 -7.92 4.18
C ASP A 271 17.17 -9.40 4.51
N LEU A 272 16.14 -10.24 4.71
CA LEU A 272 16.26 -11.69 4.83
C LEU A 272 16.01 -12.35 3.48
N VAL A 273 17.07 -12.83 2.84
CA VAL A 273 17.03 -13.40 1.50
C VAL A 273 16.99 -14.92 1.59
N VAL A 274 15.88 -15.52 1.15
CA VAL A 274 15.78 -16.98 1.05
C VAL A 274 16.43 -17.45 -0.26
N MET A 275 17.39 -18.37 -0.17
CA MET A 275 18.14 -18.89 -1.33
C MET A 275 18.44 -20.39 -1.21
N THR A 276 18.52 -21.07 -2.35
CA THR A 276 19.01 -22.47 -2.40
C THR A 276 20.54 -22.49 -2.24
N ALA A 277 21.10 -23.53 -1.62
CA ALA A 277 22.55 -23.73 -1.61
C ALA A 277 23.12 -23.92 -3.03
N ASN A 278 24.33 -23.42 -3.29
CA ASN A 278 25.00 -23.44 -4.61
C ASN A 278 24.23 -22.70 -5.74
N SER A 279 23.41 -21.70 -5.40
CA SER A 279 22.62 -20.94 -6.37
C SER A 279 23.11 -19.50 -6.51
N SER A 280 22.58 -18.77 -7.49
CA SER A 280 22.87 -17.35 -7.69
C SER A 280 21.60 -16.53 -7.79
N LYS A 281 21.64 -15.31 -7.27
CA LYS A 281 20.53 -14.36 -7.28
C LYS A 281 21.05 -12.93 -7.35
N ASP A 282 20.34 -12.10 -8.12
CA ASP A 282 20.60 -10.67 -8.25
C ASP A 282 19.54 -9.89 -7.50
N ILE A 283 19.95 -9.13 -6.47
CA ILE A 283 19.03 -8.28 -5.69
C ILE A 283 19.19 -6.85 -6.16
N ARG A 284 18.14 -6.28 -6.72
CA ARG A 284 18.16 -4.90 -7.23
C ARG A 284 18.23 -3.90 -6.07
N TYR A 285 19.09 -2.89 -6.22
CA TYR A 285 19.21 -1.80 -5.26
C TYR A 285 18.97 -0.43 -5.92
N THR A 286 18.56 0.53 -5.10
CA THR A 286 18.50 1.97 -5.43
C THR A 286 19.13 2.78 -4.31
N ILE A 287 20.02 3.71 -4.65
CA ILE A 287 20.69 4.61 -3.73
C ILE A 287 20.09 6.01 -3.84
N THR A 288 19.87 6.64 -2.69
CA THR A 288 19.31 7.99 -2.58
C THR A 288 20.17 8.86 -1.66
N GLY A 289 19.97 10.17 -1.72
CA GLY A 289 20.70 11.13 -0.87
C GLY A 289 22.06 11.56 -1.40
N THR A 290 22.42 11.24 -2.64
CA THR A 290 23.67 11.66 -3.31
C THR A 290 23.48 11.73 -4.83
N SER A 291 24.29 12.55 -5.52
CA SER A 291 24.17 12.79 -6.96
C SER A 291 25.40 12.48 -7.81
N GLU A 292 26.61 12.32 -7.25
CA GLU A 292 27.83 12.50 -8.08
C GLU A 292 28.90 11.39 -8.06
N SER A 293 28.96 10.52 -7.05
CA SER A 293 29.78 9.29 -7.12
C SER A 293 29.50 8.41 -5.91
N VAL A 294 29.33 7.11 -6.13
CA VAL A 294 29.15 6.15 -5.02
C VAL A 294 30.05 4.95 -5.22
N GLU A 295 30.75 4.57 -4.16
CA GLU A 295 31.50 3.33 -4.08
C GLU A 295 30.72 2.31 -3.23
N ILE A 296 30.57 1.10 -3.75
CA ILE A 296 29.88 0.01 -3.06
C ILE A 296 30.88 -1.14 -2.85
N GLU A 297 31.11 -1.48 -1.59
CA GLU A 297 31.90 -2.64 -1.20
C GLU A 297 30.99 -3.69 -0.56
N VAL A 298 31.17 -4.95 -0.95
CA VAL A 298 30.39 -6.07 -0.41
C VAL A 298 31.34 -7.02 0.29
N ILE A 299 31.13 -7.20 1.59
CA ILE A 299 31.89 -8.10 2.45
C ILE A 299 30.99 -9.28 2.80
N THR A 300 31.47 -10.50 2.58
CA THR A 300 30.65 -11.70 2.72
C THR A 300 31.23 -12.68 3.73
N SER A 301 30.38 -13.53 4.31
CA SER A 301 30.83 -14.74 5.03
C SER A 301 31.51 -15.73 4.08
N ALA A 302 32.31 -16.67 4.61
CA ALA A 302 33.20 -17.52 3.82
C ALA A 302 32.50 -18.36 2.73
N ASP A 303 31.27 -18.79 2.99
CA ASP A 303 30.51 -19.68 2.11
C ASP A 303 29.63 -18.94 1.10
N ILE A 304 29.75 -17.62 0.96
CA ILE A 304 29.03 -16.85 -0.05
C ILE A 304 29.97 -15.86 -0.77
N GLN A 305 29.71 -15.66 -2.05
CA GLN A 305 30.39 -14.65 -2.86
C GLN A 305 29.35 -13.64 -3.32
N ALA A 306 29.60 -12.35 -3.11
CA ALA A 306 28.73 -11.31 -3.60
C ALA A 306 29.52 -10.12 -4.10
N LYS A 307 28.94 -9.39 -5.05
CA LYS A 307 29.49 -8.14 -5.58
C LYS A 307 28.36 -7.20 -5.97
N ALA A 308 28.62 -5.90 -5.85
CA ALA A 308 27.75 -4.90 -6.44
C ALA A 308 28.06 -4.77 -7.94
N VAL A 309 27.02 -4.74 -8.75
CA VAL A 309 27.09 -4.51 -10.20
C VAL A 309 26.16 -3.33 -10.50
N PRO A 310 26.71 -2.11 -10.63
CA PRO A 310 25.92 -0.95 -11.00
C PRO A 310 25.36 -1.06 -12.43
N ASP A 311 24.20 -0.44 -12.66
CA ASP A 311 23.62 -0.32 -13.99
C ASP A 311 24.46 0.64 -14.84
N ALA A 312 24.58 0.36 -16.14
CA ALA A 312 25.36 1.21 -17.05
C ALA A 312 24.81 2.66 -17.14
N ALA A 313 23.52 2.85 -16.86
CA ALA A 313 22.85 4.14 -16.93
C ALA A 313 23.05 5.01 -15.67
N SER A 314 23.29 4.39 -14.50
CA SER A 314 23.43 5.11 -13.23
C SER A 314 24.20 4.27 -12.22
N PRO A 315 25.20 4.85 -11.52
CA PRO A 315 25.88 4.18 -10.41
C PRO A 315 24.99 4.07 -9.17
N LEU A 316 23.84 4.76 -9.15
CA LEU A 316 22.91 4.75 -8.01
C LEU A 316 21.90 3.60 -8.08
N THR A 317 21.84 2.87 -9.20
CA THR A 317 21.00 1.69 -9.35
C THR A 317 21.85 0.51 -9.81
N GLY A 318 21.43 -0.70 -9.50
CA GLY A 318 22.13 -1.89 -9.94
C GLY A 318 21.64 -3.13 -9.24
N VAL A 319 22.48 -4.16 -9.20
CA VAL A 319 22.20 -5.40 -8.47
C VAL A 319 23.35 -5.78 -7.55
N ILE A 320 23.03 -6.35 -6.40
CA ILE A 320 23.97 -7.15 -5.62
C ILE A 320 23.86 -8.58 -6.17
N SER A 321 24.84 -8.99 -6.98
CA SER A 321 24.92 -10.35 -7.50
C SER A 321 25.53 -11.26 -6.45
N ILE A 322 24.77 -12.25 -6.02
CA ILE A 322 25.12 -13.18 -4.94
C ILE A 322 25.25 -14.59 -5.53
N HIS A 323 26.22 -15.35 -5.03
CA HIS A 323 26.38 -16.76 -5.26
C HIS A 323 26.60 -17.46 -3.91
N THR A 324 25.70 -18.39 -3.57
CA THR A 324 25.79 -19.16 -2.33
C THR A 324 26.65 -20.40 -2.52
N GLY A 325 27.32 -20.82 -1.46
CA GLY A 325 28.05 -22.07 -1.38
C GLY A 325 27.15 -23.22 -0.90
N PRO A 326 27.75 -24.33 -0.43
CA PRO A 326 27.01 -25.53 -0.04
C PRO A 326 26.26 -25.42 1.29
N THR A 327 26.51 -24.37 2.08
CA THR A 327 25.91 -24.17 3.39
C THR A 327 25.29 -22.78 3.45
N ILE A 328 24.04 -22.69 3.89
CA ILE A 328 23.38 -21.44 4.28
C ILE A 328 22.86 -21.65 5.70
N ASP A 329 23.33 -20.84 6.64
CA ASP A 329 23.01 -20.92 8.06
C ASP A 329 22.82 -19.52 8.68
N GLU A 330 22.58 -19.48 9.99
CA GLU A 330 22.36 -18.23 10.74
C GLU A 330 23.53 -17.22 10.69
N TYR A 331 24.73 -17.67 10.28
CA TYR A 331 25.93 -16.85 10.14
C TYR A 331 26.15 -16.35 8.71
N THR A 332 25.36 -16.83 7.75
CA THR A 332 25.50 -16.50 6.34
C THR A 332 24.95 -15.09 6.07
N LYS A 333 25.85 -14.13 5.78
CA LYS A 333 25.53 -12.70 5.66
C LYS A 333 26.41 -11.97 4.67
N ALA A 334 25.84 -10.97 3.99
CA ALA A 334 26.57 -10.00 3.18
C ALA A 334 26.39 -8.61 3.80
N VAL A 335 27.51 -7.94 4.07
CA VAL A 335 27.57 -6.56 4.55
C VAL A 335 27.88 -5.67 3.35
N ILE A 336 26.98 -4.73 3.06
CA ILE A 336 27.09 -3.78 1.97
C ILE A 336 27.47 -2.44 2.58
N LEU A 337 28.63 -1.93 2.19
CA LEU A 337 29.11 -0.60 2.51
C LEU A 337 28.87 0.30 1.31
N VAL A 338 28.24 1.45 1.54
CA VAL A 338 27.97 2.44 0.49
C VAL A 338 28.59 3.76 0.93
N ALA A 339 29.49 4.30 0.10
CA ALA A 339 30.24 5.51 0.39
C ALA A 339 30.07 6.56 -0.71
N ASP A 340 29.82 7.82 -0.35
CA ASP A 340 29.71 8.94 -1.29
C ASP A 340 30.91 9.91 -1.23
N GLY A 341 32.01 9.48 -0.61
CA GLY A 341 33.22 10.26 -0.37
C GLY A 341 33.26 10.96 0.99
N THR A 342 32.11 11.32 1.57
CA THR A 342 32.05 11.96 2.91
C THR A 342 31.31 11.11 3.94
N ARG A 343 30.29 10.38 3.49
CA ARG A 343 29.41 9.54 4.31
C ARG A 343 29.60 8.09 3.91
N VAL A 344 29.53 7.20 4.91
CA VAL A 344 29.51 5.76 4.70
C VAL A 344 28.33 5.19 5.48
N ILE A 345 27.48 4.44 4.78
CA ILE A 345 26.41 3.66 5.40
C ILE A 345 26.68 2.17 5.25
N MET A 346 26.09 1.39 6.15
CA MET A 346 26.19 -0.06 6.17
C MET A 346 24.79 -0.67 6.16
N ARG A 347 24.57 -1.65 5.28
CA ARG A 347 23.40 -2.53 5.30
C ARG A 347 23.85 -3.98 5.35
N THR A 348 23.00 -4.85 5.88
CA THR A 348 23.28 -6.28 5.98
C THR A 348 22.15 -7.05 5.37
N LEU A 349 22.48 -7.93 4.41
CA LEU A 349 21.61 -8.97 3.92
C LEU A 349 21.92 -10.25 4.69
N ALA A 350 20.91 -10.83 5.33
CA ALA A 350 20.97 -12.14 5.94
C ALA A 350 20.40 -13.18 4.97
N PHE A 351 20.88 -14.42 5.06
CA PHE A 351 20.43 -15.50 4.18
C PHE A 351 19.79 -16.63 4.98
N GLU A 352 18.73 -17.23 4.42
CA GLU A 352 18.11 -18.45 4.92
C GLU A 352 18.05 -19.49 3.82
N GLU A 353 18.28 -20.76 4.17
CA GLU A 353 18.20 -21.85 3.19
C GLU A 353 16.75 -22.04 2.74
N ALA A 354 16.56 -22.06 1.42
CA ALA A 354 15.29 -22.42 0.81
C ALA A 354 14.95 -23.88 1.17
N GLY A 355 13.78 -24.07 1.76
CA GLY A 355 13.27 -25.35 2.22
C GLY A 355 12.01 -25.74 1.45
N LEU A 356 11.99 -26.98 0.96
CA LEU A 356 10.80 -27.65 0.46
C LEU A 356 10.85 -29.11 0.93
N GLN A 357 9.92 -29.48 1.80
CA GLN A 357 9.91 -30.79 2.45
C GLN A 357 8.56 -31.48 2.33
N VAL A 358 8.63 -32.79 2.22
CA VAL A 358 7.49 -33.71 2.20
C VAL A 358 6.95 -33.88 3.62
N VAL A 359 5.64 -33.70 3.82
CA VAL A 359 4.98 -33.94 5.12
C VAL A 359 4.48 -35.39 5.25
N ASP A 360 3.95 -35.95 4.16
CA ASP A 360 3.30 -37.27 4.14
C ASP A 360 3.76 -38.11 2.92
N ASN A 361 3.12 -39.24 2.62
CA ASN A 361 3.45 -40.08 1.48
C ASN A 361 3.32 -39.33 0.14
N THR A 362 4.38 -39.35 -0.67
CA THR A 362 4.37 -38.80 -2.03
C THR A 362 3.57 -39.66 -3.01
N LYS A 363 3.24 -40.91 -2.66
CA LYS A 363 2.32 -41.75 -3.44
C LYS A 363 0.89 -41.58 -2.94
N LYS A 364 -0.02 -41.15 -3.81
CA LYS A 364 -1.45 -41.00 -3.54
C LYS A 364 -2.26 -41.96 -4.42
N SER A 365 -3.11 -42.78 -3.81
CA SER A 365 -3.97 -43.75 -4.52
C SER A 365 -5.40 -43.23 -4.63
N VAL A 366 -6.00 -43.37 -5.81
CA VAL A 366 -7.34 -42.86 -6.13
C VAL A 366 -8.18 -43.98 -6.75
N GLY A 367 -9.45 -44.07 -6.33
CA GLY A 367 -10.40 -45.00 -6.94
C GLY A 367 -10.72 -44.66 -8.39
N ALA A 368 -11.35 -45.60 -9.10
CA ALA A 368 -11.72 -45.45 -10.50
C ALA A 368 -12.62 -44.23 -10.79
N GLU A 369 -13.49 -43.88 -9.85
CA GLU A 369 -14.40 -42.73 -9.96
C GLU A 369 -13.66 -41.38 -9.99
N GLY A 370 -12.39 -41.34 -9.56
CA GLY A 370 -11.66 -40.09 -9.36
C GLY A 370 -12.03 -39.41 -8.04
N GLY A 371 -11.83 -38.10 -7.97
CA GLY A 371 -12.09 -37.28 -6.78
C GLY A 371 -10.98 -36.29 -6.46
N GLU A 372 -11.03 -35.71 -5.27
CA GLU A 372 -10.03 -34.76 -4.77
C GLU A 372 -8.82 -35.50 -4.18
N VAL A 373 -7.62 -35.02 -4.50
CA VAL A 373 -6.36 -35.51 -3.93
C VAL A 373 -5.58 -34.35 -3.35
N THR A 374 -5.24 -34.42 -2.06
CA THR A 374 -4.45 -33.38 -1.39
C THR A 374 -2.97 -33.76 -1.32
N LEU A 375 -2.11 -32.82 -1.73
CA LEU A 375 -0.66 -32.87 -1.59
C LEU A 375 -0.25 -31.95 -0.44
N GLU A 376 0.47 -32.46 0.56
CA GLU A 376 0.83 -31.73 1.77
C GLU A 376 2.35 -31.52 1.85
N TYR A 377 2.79 -30.27 1.98
CA TYR A 377 4.20 -29.91 2.02
C TYR A 377 4.51 -28.79 3.03
N LEU A 378 5.78 -28.67 3.41
CA LEU A 378 6.32 -27.52 4.12
C LEU A 378 7.24 -26.75 3.20
N SER A 379 7.08 -25.43 3.15
CA SER A 379 7.99 -24.56 2.42
C SER A 379 8.08 -23.16 3.03
N ASN A 380 9.28 -22.56 2.94
CA ASN A 380 9.51 -21.13 3.17
C ASN A 380 9.72 -20.37 1.84
N VAL A 381 9.37 -21.00 0.71
CA VAL A 381 9.40 -20.41 -0.64
C VAL A 381 8.05 -20.61 -1.35
N ASP A 382 7.78 -19.76 -2.33
CA ASP A 382 6.61 -19.92 -3.19
C ASP A 382 6.71 -21.20 -4.03
N ILE A 383 5.59 -21.92 -4.16
CA ILE A 383 5.51 -23.21 -4.86
C ILE A 383 4.59 -23.10 -6.07
N GLU A 384 5.07 -23.63 -7.19
CA GLU A 384 4.33 -23.87 -8.41
C GLU A 384 4.00 -25.36 -8.55
N VAL A 385 2.77 -25.65 -9.01
CA VAL A 385 2.31 -27.02 -9.28
C VAL A 385 2.50 -27.30 -10.77
N VAL A 386 3.40 -28.21 -11.10
CA VAL A 386 3.66 -28.63 -12.48
C VAL A 386 2.91 -29.93 -12.77
N ILE A 387 1.84 -29.82 -13.56
CA ILE A 387 1.06 -30.96 -14.08
C ILE A 387 1.49 -31.21 -15.54
N PRO A 388 2.08 -32.37 -15.87
CA PRO A 388 2.48 -32.67 -17.24
C PRO A 388 1.29 -32.64 -18.22
N GLU A 389 1.50 -32.14 -19.44
CA GLU A 389 0.46 -32.07 -20.48
C GLU A 389 -0.14 -33.45 -20.82
N ALA A 390 0.66 -34.52 -20.69
CA ALA A 390 0.20 -35.90 -20.92
C ALA A 390 -0.91 -36.35 -19.96
N VAL A 391 -1.06 -35.69 -18.80
CA VAL A 391 -2.03 -36.06 -17.76
C VAL A 391 -3.05 -34.95 -17.47
N SER A 392 -2.93 -33.79 -18.12
CA SER A 392 -3.83 -32.63 -17.92
C SER A 392 -5.27 -32.89 -18.36
N SER A 393 -5.51 -33.95 -19.13
CA SER A 393 -6.86 -34.38 -19.50
C SER A 393 -7.64 -35.03 -18.35
N TRP A 394 -6.96 -35.43 -17.27
CA TRP A 394 -7.59 -36.13 -16.15
C TRP A 394 -7.08 -35.71 -14.76
N ILE A 395 -6.04 -34.89 -14.67
CA ILE A 395 -5.62 -34.19 -13.44
C ILE A 395 -5.65 -32.69 -13.69
N SER A 396 -6.27 -31.94 -12.78
CA SER A 396 -6.23 -30.47 -12.76
C SER A 396 -6.12 -29.95 -11.33
N GLU A 397 -5.72 -28.70 -11.15
CA GLU A 397 -5.73 -28.06 -9.84
C GLU A 397 -7.16 -27.64 -9.47
N ALA A 398 -7.58 -27.89 -8.23
CA ALA A 398 -8.85 -27.41 -7.72
C ALA A 398 -8.80 -25.88 -7.51
N PRO A 399 -9.93 -25.16 -7.66
CA PRO A 399 -9.98 -23.73 -7.34
C PRO A 399 -9.60 -23.49 -5.87
N GLN A 400 -8.58 -22.66 -5.64
CA GLN A 400 -8.05 -22.39 -4.31
C GLN A 400 -9.13 -21.83 -3.37
N THR A 401 -9.39 -22.52 -2.26
CA THR A 401 -10.22 -22.02 -1.17
C THR A 401 -9.32 -21.48 -0.06
N ARG A 402 -9.63 -20.29 0.45
CA ARG A 402 -8.80 -19.59 1.46
C ARG A 402 -8.89 -20.31 2.81
N ALA A 403 -8.04 -21.31 3.04
CA ALA A 403 -7.81 -21.92 4.35
C ALA A 403 -6.33 -21.77 4.75
N LEU A 404 -6.09 -21.58 6.06
CA LEU A 404 -4.79 -21.19 6.63
C LEU A 404 -4.19 -22.38 7.41
N THR A 405 -3.35 -23.17 6.75
CA THR A 405 -2.62 -24.35 7.27
C THR A 405 -1.37 -24.61 6.40
N PRO A 406 -0.45 -25.54 6.76
CA PRO A 406 0.66 -25.98 5.91
C PRO A 406 0.27 -26.06 4.42
N GLY A 407 1.22 -25.74 3.53
CA GLY A 407 0.97 -25.67 2.09
C GLY A 407 0.27 -26.92 1.61
N THR A 408 -0.96 -26.77 1.12
CA THR A 408 -1.71 -27.87 0.51
C THR A 408 -2.09 -27.52 -0.91
N VAL A 409 -1.95 -28.48 -1.81
CA VAL A 409 -2.43 -28.40 -3.19
C VAL A 409 -3.48 -29.47 -3.35
N THR A 410 -4.68 -29.08 -3.76
CA THR A 410 -5.76 -30.03 -4.06
C THR A 410 -5.87 -30.23 -5.56
N LEU A 411 -5.76 -31.48 -5.99
CA LEU A 411 -5.92 -31.90 -7.38
C LEU A 411 -7.32 -32.50 -7.57
N LEU A 412 -7.95 -32.20 -8.70
CA LEU A 412 -9.14 -32.88 -9.20
C LEU A 412 -8.72 -33.98 -10.16
N VAL A 413 -9.02 -35.23 -9.79
CA VAL A 413 -8.76 -36.41 -10.61
C VAL A 413 -10.07 -36.87 -11.25
N SER A 414 -10.11 -36.95 -12.57
CA SER A 414 -11.28 -37.41 -13.33
C SER A 414 -11.42 -38.93 -13.27
N ARG A 415 -12.63 -39.44 -13.52
CA ARG A 415 -12.91 -40.88 -13.65
C ARG A 415 -11.97 -41.56 -14.66
N ASN A 416 -11.65 -42.83 -14.41
CA ASN A 416 -10.80 -43.66 -15.25
C ASN A 416 -11.55 -44.88 -15.78
N ASP A 417 -12.13 -44.79 -16.98
CA ASP A 417 -12.81 -45.92 -17.64
C ASP A 417 -11.84 -46.87 -18.38
N GLY A 418 -10.53 -46.65 -18.26
CA GLY A 418 -9.47 -47.44 -18.89
C GLY A 418 -8.70 -48.32 -17.91
N ALA A 419 -7.52 -48.78 -18.31
CA ALA A 419 -6.61 -49.51 -17.43
C ALA A 419 -6.07 -48.62 -16.30
N LEU A 420 -5.47 -49.24 -15.28
CA LEU A 420 -4.75 -48.53 -14.21
C LEU A 420 -3.76 -47.54 -14.83
N ARG A 421 -3.76 -46.31 -14.33
CA ARG A 421 -2.91 -45.23 -14.83
C ARG A 421 -2.16 -44.55 -13.69
N THR A 422 -0.97 -44.04 -13.99
CA THR A 422 -0.15 -43.29 -13.05
C THR A 422 0.27 -41.94 -13.64
N ALA A 423 0.47 -40.95 -12.78
CA ALA A 423 1.00 -39.65 -13.12
C ALA A 423 2.01 -39.19 -12.08
N THR A 424 2.99 -38.40 -12.51
CA THR A 424 3.85 -37.63 -11.61
C THR A 424 3.44 -36.18 -11.68
N VAL A 425 3.10 -35.59 -10.53
CA VAL A 425 2.85 -34.15 -10.36
C VAL A 425 4.00 -33.59 -9.54
N THR A 426 4.65 -32.53 -10.02
CA THR A 426 5.81 -31.96 -9.34
C THR A 426 5.41 -30.67 -8.65
N LEU A 427 5.65 -30.57 -7.35
CA LEU A 427 5.68 -29.30 -6.63
C LEU A 427 7.08 -28.72 -6.78
N ARG A 428 7.21 -27.54 -7.38
CA ARG A 428 8.50 -26.90 -7.67
C ARG A 428 8.54 -25.54 -7.00
N SER A 429 9.68 -25.12 -6.46
CA SER A 429 9.83 -23.73 -6.03
C SER A 429 9.70 -22.78 -7.23
N ALA A 430 9.20 -21.56 -7.02
CA ALA A 430 9.05 -20.57 -8.09
C ALA A 430 10.36 -20.25 -8.83
N TYR A 431 11.51 -20.47 -8.17
CA TYR A 431 12.85 -20.31 -8.73
C TYR A 431 13.38 -21.56 -9.43
N GLY A 432 12.69 -22.71 -9.31
CA GLY A 432 12.95 -23.93 -10.06
C GLY A 432 13.96 -24.90 -9.44
N ASP A 433 14.65 -24.49 -8.38
CA ASP A 433 15.79 -25.22 -7.79
C ASP A 433 15.39 -26.36 -6.85
N LEU A 434 14.19 -26.30 -6.26
CA LEU A 434 13.66 -27.32 -5.36
C LEU A 434 12.44 -27.97 -6.00
N ALA A 435 12.34 -29.30 -5.87
CA ALA A 435 11.21 -30.04 -6.41
C ALA A 435 10.87 -31.28 -5.57
N ILE A 436 9.58 -31.55 -5.44
CA ILE A 436 9.02 -32.79 -4.89
C ILE A 436 8.11 -33.42 -5.94
N ASP A 437 8.35 -34.68 -6.25
CA ASP A 437 7.50 -35.46 -7.15
C ASP A 437 6.47 -36.27 -6.35
N TYR A 438 5.19 -36.03 -6.61
CA TYR A 438 4.06 -36.82 -6.14
C TYR A 438 3.61 -37.79 -7.23
N THR A 439 3.46 -39.07 -6.88
CA THR A 439 2.91 -40.09 -7.78
C THR A 439 1.43 -40.29 -7.49
N ILE A 440 0.58 -39.98 -8.47
CA ILE A 440 -0.85 -40.27 -8.43
C ILE A 440 -1.08 -41.60 -9.14
N GLU A 441 -1.58 -42.60 -8.43
CA GLU A 441 -1.96 -43.90 -8.99
C GLU A 441 -3.48 -44.02 -8.94
N GLN A 442 -4.10 -44.21 -10.11
CA GLN A 442 -5.55 -44.33 -10.23
C GLN A 442 -5.95 -45.68 -10.79
N GLU A 443 -6.85 -46.36 -10.06
CA GLU A 443 -7.40 -47.65 -10.43
C GLU A 443 -8.23 -47.59 -11.72
N ALA A 444 -8.35 -48.74 -12.40
CA ALA A 444 -9.24 -48.92 -13.54
C ALA A 444 -10.70 -49.02 -13.08
N ALA A 445 -11.64 -48.44 -13.83
CA ALA A 445 -13.04 -48.82 -13.68
C ALA A 445 -13.19 -50.32 -13.96
N PRO A 446 -14.07 -51.03 -13.24
CA PRO A 446 -14.41 -52.41 -13.59
C PRO A 446 -14.83 -52.47 -15.06
N GLU A 447 -14.36 -53.46 -15.82
CA GLU A 447 -14.83 -53.68 -17.20
C GLU A 447 -16.37 -53.67 -17.21
N SER A 448 -16.98 -52.98 -18.20
CA SER A 448 -18.43 -52.91 -18.32
C SER A 448 -18.98 -54.31 -18.62
N ASP A 449 -19.40 -55.02 -17.59
CA ASP A 449 -20.20 -56.23 -17.75
C ASP A 449 -21.58 -55.81 -18.25
N PRO A 450 -21.97 -56.14 -19.50
CA PRO A 450 -23.25 -55.73 -20.06
C PRO A 450 -24.45 -56.31 -19.30
N ASP A 451 -24.24 -57.34 -18.47
CA ASP A 451 -25.29 -57.96 -17.67
C ASP A 451 -25.48 -57.25 -16.32
N ILE A 452 -24.59 -56.32 -15.93
CA ILE A 452 -24.67 -55.55 -14.69
C ILE A 452 -25.28 -54.15 -14.93
N ILE A 453 -26.25 -53.79 -14.09
CA ILE A 453 -26.91 -52.48 -14.14
C ILE A 453 -26.02 -51.43 -13.45
N THR A 454 -25.66 -50.39 -14.19
CA THR A 454 -25.05 -49.17 -13.63
C THR A 454 -26.14 -48.21 -13.17
N PHE A 455 -26.15 -47.88 -11.88
CA PHE A 455 -27.11 -46.94 -11.29
C PHE A 455 -26.57 -45.51 -11.30
N ASN A 456 -27.36 -44.55 -11.80
CA ASN A 456 -26.95 -43.15 -11.83
C ASN A 456 -26.96 -42.51 -10.44
N ASP A 457 -27.87 -42.98 -9.57
CA ASP A 457 -27.97 -42.56 -8.18
C ASP A 457 -27.42 -43.65 -7.25
N PRO A 458 -26.31 -43.40 -6.54
CA PRO A 458 -25.74 -44.37 -5.61
C PRO A 458 -26.70 -44.67 -4.44
N ASN A 459 -27.57 -43.73 -4.05
CA ASN A 459 -28.57 -43.98 -3.02
C ASN A 459 -29.62 -44.99 -3.49
N PHE A 460 -29.89 -45.08 -4.79
CA PHE A 460 -30.81 -46.07 -5.33
C PHE A 460 -30.22 -47.49 -5.21
N LEU A 461 -28.98 -47.69 -5.65
CA LEU A 461 -28.27 -48.97 -5.47
C LEU A 461 -28.17 -49.35 -3.98
N ASN A 462 -27.73 -48.43 -3.14
CA ASN A 462 -27.62 -48.67 -1.69
C ASN A 462 -28.97 -49.04 -1.05
N ALA A 463 -30.05 -48.41 -1.49
CA ALA A 463 -31.40 -48.75 -1.02
C ALA A 463 -31.81 -50.17 -1.45
N ILE A 464 -31.51 -50.57 -2.68
CA ILE A 464 -31.77 -51.93 -3.17
C ILE A 464 -31.02 -52.93 -2.27
N LEU A 465 -29.70 -52.78 -2.14
CA LEU A 465 -28.85 -53.71 -1.39
C LEU A 465 -29.22 -53.78 0.10
N SER A 466 -29.52 -52.65 0.74
CA SER A 466 -29.78 -52.60 2.18
C SER A 466 -31.22 -52.98 2.57
N LYS A 467 -32.22 -52.62 1.77
CA LYS A 467 -33.65 -52.81 2.10
C LYS A 467 -34.27 -54.01 1.39
N ASN A 468 -33.62 -54.56 0.36
CA ASN A 468 -34.11 -55.67 -0.45
C ASN A 468 -33.02 -56.74 -0.63
N PRO A 469 -32.55 -57.37 0.46
CA PRO A 469 -31.40 -58.28 0.43
C PRO A 469 -31.62 -59.57 -0.39
N GLY A 470 -32.82 -59.80 -0.93
CA GLY A 470 -33.10 -60.90 -1.84
C GLY A 470 -32.99 -60.55 -3.33
N VAL A 471 -32.61 -59.30 -3.66
CA VAL A 471 -32.40 -58.86 -5.05
C VAL A 471 -30.97 -59.19 -5.49
N ASP A 472 -29.96 -58.86 -4.70
CA ASP A 472 -28.57 -59.29 -4.90
C ASP A 472 -28.44 -60.76 -4.45
N THR A 473 -28.53 -61.68 -5.41
CA THR A 473 -28.61 -63.12 -5.16
C THR A 473 -27.26 -63.79 -5.06
N ASP A 474 -26.22 -63.23 -5.69
CA ASP A 474 -24.86 -63.75 -5.62
C ASP A 474 -23.99 -63.04 -4.57
N GLY A 475 -24.46 -61.90 -4.04
CA GLY A 475 -23.84 -61.17 -2.95
C GLY A 475 -22.61 -60.38 -3.38
N ASP A 476 -22.48 -60.05 -4.67
CA ASP A 476 -21.34 -59.33 -5.21
C ASP A 476 -21.43 -57.80 -4.99
N GLY A 477 -22.55 -57.32 -4.46
CA GLY A 477 -22.81 -55.90 -4.20
C GLY A 477 -23.19 -55.10 -5.44
N ARG A 478 -23.48 -55.76 -6.56
CA ARG A 478 -24.01 -55.19 -7.80
C ARG A 478 -25.35 -55.85 -8.12
N ILE A 479 -26.11 -55.26 -9.04
CA ILE A 479 -27.38 -55.83 -9.48
C ILE A 479 -27.27 -56.14 -10.97
N SER A 480 -27.40 -57.40 -11.32
CA SER A 480 -27.53 -57.84 -12.71
C SER A 480 -28.93 -57.59 -13.27
N ILE A 481 -29.05 -57.58 -14.60
CA ILE A 481 -30.36 -57.51 -15.28
C ILE A 481 -31.24 -58.70 -14.84
N ALA A 482 -30.68 -59.89 -14.73
CA ALA A 482 -31.41 -61.08 -14.32
C ALA A 482 -31.98 -60.96 -12.89
N GLU A 483 -31.23 -60.35 -11.98
CA GLU A 483 -31.66 -60.09 -10.60
C GLU A 483 -32.77 -59.04 -10.52
N ALA A 484 -32.64 -57.96 -11.29
CA ALA A 484 -33.68 -56.94 -11.40
C ALA A 484 -34.98 -57.53 -11.99
N GLU A 485 -34.88 -58.36 -13.03
CA GLU A 485 -36.03 -59.05 -13.64
C GLU A 485 -36.69 -60.07 -12.69
N ALA A 486 -35.94 -60.68 -11.78
CA ALA A 486 -36.48 -61.61 -10.78
C ALA A 486 -37.19 -60.89 -9.61
N CYS A 487 -36.93 -59.59 -9.42
CA CYS A 487 -37.51 -58.80 -8.34
C CYS A 487 -38.99 -58.48 -8.61
N THR A 488 -39.87 -58.91 -7.71
CA THR A 488 -41.32 -58.63 -7.80
C THR A 488 -41.80 -57.57 -6.81
N ARG A 489 -41.01 -57.27 -5.77
CA ARG A 489 -41.33 -56.28 -4.73
C ARG A 489 -40.08 -55.47 -4.41
N LEU A 490 -40.15 -54.16 -4.58
CA LEU A 490 -39.03 -53.27 -4.33
C LEU A 490 -39.41 -52.17 -3.33
N ASN A 491 -38.62 -52.05 -2.27
CA ASN A 491 -38.76 -51.05 -1.23
C ASN A 491 -37.52 -50.17 -1.15
N VAL A 492 -37.64 -48.94 -1.62
CA VAL A 492 -36.57 -47.93 -1.65
C VAL A 492 -37.04 -46.59 -1.06
N ARG A 493 -38.07 -46.61 -0.21
CA ARG A 493 -38.59 -45.44 0.50
C ARG A 493 -37.52 -44.81 1.39
N GLU A 494 -37.60 -43.51 1.68
CA GLU A 494 -36.77 -42.86 2.72
C GLU A 494 -35.26 -43.11 2.52
N SER A 495 -34.78 -42.88 1.29
CA SER A 495 -33.39 -43.17 0.91
C SER A 495 -32.68 -41.97 0.29
N SER A 496 -33.29 -40.78 0.27
CA SER A 496 -32.74 -39.59 -0.39
C SER A 496 -32.42 -39.80 -1.88
N ILE A 497 -33.21 -40.63 -2.57
CA ILE A 497 -33.02 -40.94 -3.98
C ILE A 497 -33.55 -39.78 -4.83
N SER A 498 -32.76 -39.37 -5.80
CA SER A 498 -33.03 -38.29 -6.75
C SER A 498 -33.23 -38.78 -8.19
N ASP A 499 -32.61 -39.91 -8.56
CA ASP A 499 -32.77 -40.56 -9.87
C ASP A 499 -33.07 -42.06 -9.71
N MET A 500 -34.13 -42.54 -10.40
CA MET A 500 -34.56 -43.94 -10.45
C MET A 500 -34.67 -44.45 -11.89
N SER A 501 -33.92 -43.88 -12.83
CA SER A 501 -33.96 -44.23 -14.26
C SER A 501 -33.73 -45.72 -14.53
N GLU A 502 -33.01 -46.42 -13.66
CA GLU A 502 -32.73 -47.85 -13.78
C GLU A 502 -33.92 -48.75 -13.37
N ILE A 503 -35.02 -48.19 -12.85
CA ILE A 503 -36.24 -48.96 -12.53
C ILE A 503 -36.82 -49.70 -13.75
N LYS A 504 -36.48 -49.26 -14.97
CA LYS A 504 -36.86 -49.89 -16.24
C LYS A 504 -36.40 -51.35 -16.38
N TYR A 505 -35.34 -51.76 -15.67
CA TYR A 505 -34.85 -53.15 -15.69
C TYR A 505 -35.66 -54.07 -14.78
N PHE A 506 -36.44 -53.53 -13.84
CA PHE A 506 -37.25 -54.29 -12.89
C PHE A 506 -38.64 -54.62 -13.49
N THR A 507 -38.65 -55.31 -14.63
CA THR A 507 -39.82 -55.46 -15.52
C THR A 507 -40.97 -56.30 -14.92
N ASN A 508 -40.69 -57.17 -13.94
CA ASN A 508 -41.68 -58.01 -13.26
C ASN A 508 -42.12 -57.45 -11.88
N LEU A 509 -41.87 -56.16 -11.60
CA LEU A 509 -42.34 -55.53 -10.38
C LEU A 509 -43.86 -55.51 -10.29
N THR A 510 -44.36 -55.97 -9.14
CA THR A 510 -45.78 -55.93 -8.75
C THR A 510 -46.02 -54.91 -7.64
N TYR A 511 -45.03 -54.65 -6.76
CA TYR A 511 -45.11 -53.66 -5.70
C TYR A 511 -43.89 -52.75 -5.69
N LEU A 512 -44.09 -51.45 -5.81
CA LEU A 512 -43.03 -50.44 -5.72
C LEU A 512 -43.33 -49.42 -4.61
N TYR A 513 -42.44 -49.33 -3.63
CA TYR A 513 -42.45 -48.32 -2.57
C TYR A 513 -41.24 -47.39 -2.73
N CYS A 514 -41.46 -46.20 -3.26
CA CYS A 514 -40.44 -45.17 -3.48
C CYS A 514 -40.78 -43.82 -2.85
N TYR A 515 -41.71 -43.80 -1.88
CA TYR A 515 -42.14 -42.60 -1.17
C TYR A 515 -41.07 -41.98 -0.27
N ASN A 516 -41.24 -40.70 0.08
CA ASN A 516 -40.33 -39.91 0.91
C ASN A 516 -38.89 -39.92 0.36
N ASN A 517 -38.76 -39.51 -0.90
CA ASN A 517 -37.50 -39.34 -1.61
C ASN A 517 -37.47 -37.95 -2.28
N GLN A 518 -36.54 -37.70 -3.19
CA GLN A 518 -36.33 -36.40 -3.84
C GLN A 518 -36.62 -36.45 -5.34
N LEU A 519 -37.44 -37.41 -5.79
CA LEU A 519 -37.71 -37.66 -7.20
C LEU A 519 -38.47 -36.50 -7.82
N THR A 520 -37.97 -35.99 -8.94
CA THR A 520 -38.67 -34.99 -9.77
C THR A 520 -39.38 -35.61 -10.98
N TYR A 521 -38.95 -36.83 -11.33
CA TYR A 521 -39.46 -37.64 -12.43
C TYR A 521 -39.45 -39.11 -12.02
N LEU A 522 -40.44 -39.87 -12.48
CA LEU A 522 -40.54 -41.31 -12.28
C LEU A 522 -41.16 -41.95 -13.54
N ASP A 523 -40.38 -42.78 -14.22
CA ASP A 523 -40.84 -43.56 -15.37
C ASP A 523 -41.14 -45.00 -14.95
N VAL A 524 -42.42 -45.37 -14.99
CA VAL A 524 -42.89 -46.74 -14.69
C VAL A 524 -43.44 -47.45 -15.93
N SER A 525 -43.13 -46.96 -17.14
CA SER A 525 -43.70 -47.50 -18.39
C SER A 525 -43.30 -48.95 -18.66
N HIS A 526 -42.16 -49.38 -18.12
CA HIS A 526 -41.62 -50.74 -18.26
C HIS A 526 -42.08 -51.69 -17.14
N ASN A 527 -42.67 -51.16 -16.06
CA ASN A 527 -43.14 -51.94 -14.92
C ASN A 527 -44.65 -52.25 -15.08
N VAL A 528 -45.00 -52.84 -16.21
CA VAL A 528 -46.40 -53.05 -16.65
C VAL A 528 -47.21 -54.00 -15.74
N GLN A 529 -46.52 -54.76 -14.87
CA GLN A 529 -47.12 -55.69 -13.91
C GLN A 529 -47.43 -55.05 -12.54
N LEU A 530 -47.19 -53.75 -12.36
CA LEU A 530 -47.45 -53.08 -11.09
C LEU A 530 -48.92 -53.21 -10.68
N ASP A 531 -49.11 -53.77 -9.49
CA ASP A 531 -50.37 -53.86 -8.74
C ASP A 531 -50.47 -52.70 -7.75
N LEU A 532 -49.35 -52.34 -7.11
CA LEU A 532 -49.23 -51.22 -6.18
C LEU A 532 -48.05 -50.30 -6.53
N LEU A 533 -48.34 -49.01 -6.66
CA LEU A 533 -47.35 -47.94 -6.76
C LEU A 533 -47.52 -46.93 -5.62
N SER A 534 -46.49 -46.78 -4.78
CA SER A 534 -46.44 -45.80 -3.71
C SER A 534 -45.26 -44.85 -3.90
N CYS A 535 -45.55 -43.64 -4.36
CA CYS A 535 -44.60 -42.59 -4.73
C CYS A 535 -44.91 -41.23 -4.09
N PHE A 536 -45.69 -41.22 -2.99
CA PHE A 536 -46.02 -40.01 -2.24
C PHE A 536 -44.79 -39.36 -1.58
N ASP A 537 -44.91 -38.13 -1.09
CA ASP A 537 -43.81 -37.35 -0.49
C ASP A 537 -42.58 -37.31 -1.42
N ASN A 538 -42.77 -36.82 -2.63
CA ASN A 538 -41.72 -36.59 -3.61
C ASN A 538 -41.90 -35.19 -4.23
N ARG A 539 -41.19 -34.90 -5.33
CA ARG A 539 -41.26 -33.64 -6.08
C ARG A 539 -41.71 -33.89 -7.52
N LEU A 540 -42.50 -34.94 -7.76
CA LEU A 540 -42.93 -35.33 -9.11
C LEU A 540 -43.80 -34.23 -9.71
N THR A 541 -43.41 -33.76 -10.89
CA THR A 541 -44.18 -32.75 -11.65
C THR A 541 -45.15 -33.39 -12.64
N GLN A 542 -44.88 -34.65 -13.01
CA GLN A 542 -45.68 -35.47 -13.88
C GLN A 542 -45.60 -36.93 -13.44
N LEU A 543 -46.66 -37.69 -13.70
CA LEU A 543 -46.72 -39.13 -13.49
C LEU A 543 -47.62 -39.74 -14.56
N ASP A 544 -47.04 -40.59 -15.41
CA ASP A 544 -47.75 -41.37 -16.41
C ASP A 544 -47.89 -42.81 -15.93
N VAL A 545 -49.13 -43.26 -15.74
CA VAL A 545 -49.49 -44.63 -15.34
C VAL A 545 -50.32 -45.35 -16.40
N SER A 546 -50.37 -44.82 -17.63
CA SER A 546 -51.21 -45.33 -18.71
C SER A 546 -50.85 -46.76 -19.15
N ASN A 547 -49.60 -47.18 -18.95
CA ASN A 547 -49.11 -48.54 -19.24
C ASN A 547 -49.28 -49.53 -18.07
N ASN A 548 -49.66 -49.05 -16.88
CA ASN A 548 -49.77 -49.86 -15.67
C ASN A 548 -51.24 -50.26 -15.43
N ALA A 549 -51.86 -50.90 -16.43
CA ALA A 549 -53.28 -51.25 -16.43
C ALA A 549 -53.69 -52.24 -15.31
N GLN A 550 -52.71 -52.90 -14.66
CA GLN A 550 -52.94 -53.81 -13.54
C GLN A 550 -53.01 -53.11 -12.17
N LEU A 551 -52.71 -51.81 -12.08
CA LEU A 551 -52.72 -51.08 -10.81
C LEU A 551 -54.08 -51.20 -10.11
N THR A 552 -54.04 -51.71 -8.88
CA THR A 552 -55.16 -51.70 -7.93
C THR A 552 -54.95 -50.62 -6.86
N GLU A 553 -53.70 -50.29 -6.54
CA GLU A 553 -53.35 -49.28 -5.55
C GLU A 553 -52.36 -48.23 -6.09
N LEU A 554 -52.72 -46.95 -6.01
CA LEU A 554 -51.87 -45.82 -6.40
C LEU A 554 -51.86 -44.73 -5.32
N TYR A 555 -50.68 -44.50 -4.72
CA TYR A 555 -50.46 -43.45 -3.73
C TYR A 555 -49.43 -42.44 -4.27
N CYS A 556 -49.91 -41.30 -4.77
CA CYS A 556 -49.11 -40.23 -5.37
C CYS A 556 -49.39 -38.84 -4.76
N TYR A 557 -49.96 -38.81 -3.55
CA TYR A 557 -50.18 -37.59 -2.79
C TYR A 557 -48.86 -36.89 -2.39
N ASP A 558 -48.92 -35.66 -1.89
CA ASP A 558 -47.74 -34.89 -1.49
C ASP A 558 -46.67 -34.81 -2.62
N ASN A 559 -47.08 -34.32 -3.78
CA ASN A 559 -46.23 -34.14 -4.97
C ASN A 559 -46.57 -32.80 -5.67
N GLN A 560 -46.05 -32.57 -6.88
CA GLN A 560 -46.23 -31.35 -7.66
C GLN A 560 -47.00 -31.58 -8.97
N LEU A 561 -47.86 -32.61 -9.01
CA LEU A 561 -48.62 -32.98 -10.21
C LEU A 561 -49.67 -31.91 -10.55
N THR A 562 -49.69 -31.46 -11.79
CA THR A 562 -50.70 -30.50 -12.29
C THR A 562 -51.78 -31.17 -13.16
N TYR A 563 -51.49 -32.36 -13.66
CA TYR A 563 -52.35 -33.22 -14.46
C TYR A 563 -52.12 -34.67 -14.05
N LEU A 564 -53.19 -35.45 -13.96
CA LEU A 564 -53.12 -36.89 -13.75
C LEU A 564 -54.26 -37.59 -14.50
N ASP A 565 -53.91 -38.63 -15.27
CA ASP A 565 -54.85 -39.46 -16.01
C ASP A 565 -54.75 -40.90 -15.53
N VAL A 566 -55.84 -41.38 -14.95
CA VAL A 566 -55.98 -42.77 -14.50
C VAL A 566 -57.12 -43.49 -15.23
N SER A 567 -57.55 -42.97 -16.39
CA SER A 567 -58.64 -43.55 -17.17
C SER A 567 -58.35 -44.96 -17.69
N ASN A 568 -57.07 -45.30 -17.87
CA ASN A 568 -56.63 -46.64 -18.28
C ASN A 568 -56.44 -47.63 -17.10
N ASN A 569 -56.43 -47.15 -15.86
CA ASN A 569 -56.21 -47.96 -14.65
C ASN A 569 -57.56 -48.44 -14.08
N MET A 570 -58.27 -49.24 -14.89
CA MET A 570 -59.62 -49.70 -14.56
C MET A 570 -59.67 -50.49 -13.24
N ASN A 571 -58.59 -51.16 -12.85
CA ASN A 571 -58.58 -52.00 -11.65
C ASN A 571 -58.34 -51.24 -10.32
N LEU A 572 -58.17 -49.91 -10.36
CA LEU A 572 -57.93 -49.12 -9.14
C LEU A 572 -59.06 -49.28 -8.11
N THR A 573 -58.67 -49.62 -6.89
CA THR A 573 -59.52 -49.67 -5.70
C THR A 573 -59.03 -48.67 -4.64
N ASN A 574 -57.71 -48.52 -4.47
CA ASN A 574 -57.16 -47.51 -3.56
C ASN A 574 -56.39 -46.45 -4.35
N PHE A 575 -56.82 -45.19 -4.30
CA PHE A 575 -56.17 -44.11 -5.06
C PHE A 575 -56.08 -42.81 -4.25
N MET A 576 -54.87 -42.37 -3.94
CA MET A 576 -54.64 -41.15 -3.16
C MET A 576 -53.73 -40.19 -3.92
N CYS A 577 -54.25 -39.01 -4.25
CA CYS A 577 -53.53 -37.96 -4.98
C CYS A 577 -53.66 -36.56 -4.36
N TRP A 578 -54.13 -36.46 -3.10
CA TRP A 578 -54.26 -35.19 -2.37
C TRP A 578 -52.91 -34.46 -2.23
N ASN A 579 -52.97 -33.17 -1.90
CA ASN A 579 -51.79 -32.28 -1.84
C ASN A 579 -50.91 -32.36 -3.12
N ASN A 580 -51.58 -32.27 -4.26
CA ASN A 580 -50.99 -31.95 -5.56
C ASN A 580 -51.72 -30.74 -6.15
N PRO A 581 -51.04 -29.85 -6.89
CA PRO A 581 -51.66 -28.72 -7.57
C PRO A 581 -52.43 -29.14 -8.85
N LEU A 582 -53.26 -30.18 -8.77
CA LEU A 582 -54.00 -30.73 -9.91
C LEU A 582 -55.03 -29.72 -10.43
N THR A 583 -54.91 -29.38 -11.71
CA THR A 583 -55.90 -28.58 -12.44
C THR A 583 -56.88 -29.45 -13.22
N ASN A 584 -56.49 -30.69 -13.52
CA ASN A 584 -57.29 -31.65 -14.25
C ASN A 584 -56.96 -33.08 -13.79
N LEU A 585 -58.00 -33.85 -13.46
CA LEU A 585 -57.91 -35.25 -13.09
C LEU A 585 -58.86 -36.04 -13.98
N VAL A 586 -58.32 -36.98 -14.76
CA VAL A 586 -59.09 -37.81 -15.69
C VAL A 586 -59.29 -39.19 -15.09
N LEU A 587 -60.56 -39.56 -14.88
CA LEU A 587 -60.96 -40.83 -14.27
C LEU A 587 -61.67 -41.74 -15.28
N ALA A 588 -61.55 -43.06 -15.08
CA ALA A 588 -62.34 -44.04 -15.81
C ALA A 588 -63.84 -43.88 -15.48
N GLU A 589 -64.73 -44.12 -16.45
CA GLU A 589 -66.18 -43.95 -16.28
C GLU A 589 -66.75 -44.69 -15.05
N GLN A 590 -66.28 -45.92 -14.80
CA GLN A 590 -66.74 -46.73 -13.66
C GLN A 590 -66.35 -46.15 -12.29
N HIS A 591 -65.33 -45.31 -12.24
CA HIS A 591 -64.85 -44.66 -11.01
C HIS A 591 -65.53 -43.31 -10.76
N LYS A 592 -66.34 -42.81 -11.71
CA LYS A 592 -67.09 -41.55 -11.58
C LYS A 592 -68.33 -41.65 -10.68
N SER A 593 -68.86 -42.86 -10.45
CA SER A 593 -70.11 -43.11 -9.71
C SER A 593 -69.94 -43.48 -8.23
N THR A 594 -68.71 -43.54 -7.72
CA THR A 594 -68.40 -43.89 -6.33
C THR A 594 -68.57 -42.65 -5.43
N GLU A 595 -69.14 -42.81 -4.22
CA GLU A 595 -69.34 -41.69 -3.28
C GLU A 595 -68.00 -41.11 -2.82
N TRP A 596 -67.87 -39.78 -2.90
CA TRP A 596 -66.68 -39.01 -2.52
C TRP A 596 -66.75 -38.68 -1.02
N TYR A 597 -65.80 -39.17 -0.22
CA TYR A 597 -65.67 -38.75 1.18
C TYR A 597 -64.63 -37.63 1.29
N GLU A 598 -65.08 -36.41 1.60
CA GLU A 598 -64.23 -35.38 2.19
C GLU A 598 -63.94 -35.82 3.63
N ASP A 599 -62.69 -36.20 3.93
CA ASP A 599 -62.29 -36.33 5.32
C ASP A 599 -62.08 -34.93 5.89
N VAL A 600 -62.77 -34.64 7.00
CA VAL A 600 -63.08 -33.30 7.53
C VAL A 600 -61.87 -32.64 8.24
N TYR A 601 -60.63 -32.98 7.86
CA TYR A 601 -59.43 -32.56 8.59
C TYR A 601 -58.34 -31.83 7.79
N SER A 602 -58.53 -31.51 6.51
CA SER A 602 -57.66 -30.51 5.86
C SER A 602 -58.38 -29.80 4.71
N GLU A 603 -58.16 -28.49 4.59
CA GLU A 603 -58.71 -27.61 3.53
C GLU A 603 -58.15 -27.92 2.12
N TYR A 604 -57.72 -29.14 1.84
CA TYR A 604 -57.07 -29.50 0.58
C TYR A 604 -57.65 -30.78 -0.02
N SER A 605 -58.17 -30.62 -1.23
CA SER A 605 -58.88 -31.57 -2.08
C SER A 605 -58.21 -32.95 -2.25
N GLY A 606 -59.02 -34.02 -2.13
CA GLY A 606 -58.94 -35.21 -2.98
C GLY A 606 -58.44 -36.53 -2.36
N VAL A 607 -59.23 -37.18 -1.51
CA VAL A 607 -59.03 -38.59 -1.11
C VAL A 607 -60.02 -39.48 -1.89
N LEU A 608 -59.55 -40.53 -2.60
CA LEU A 608 -60.40 -41.62 -3.12
C LEU A 608 -60.07 -42.91 -2.34
N VAL A 609 -61.01 -43.38 -1.51
CA VAL A 609 -61.00 -44.75 -0.98
C VAL A 609 -62.16 -45.50 -1.63
N VAL A 610 -61.90 -46.33 -2.64
CA VAL A 610 -62.91 -47.26 -3.17
C VAL A 610 -62.80 -48.55 -2.37
N LYS A 611 -63.76 -48.79 -1.46
CA LYS A 611 -63.87 -50.10 -0.81
C LYS A 611 -64.54 -51.12 -1.71
#